data_AF-E2B5A4-F1
#
_entry.id   AF-E2B5A4-F1
#
_cell.length_a   1.000
_cell.length_b   1.000
_cell.length_c   1.000
_cell.angle_alpha   90.00
_cell.angle_beta   90.00
_cell.angle_gamma   90.00
#
_symmetry.space_group_name_H-M   'P 1'
#
loop_
_entity.id
_entity.type
_entity.pdbx_description
1 polymer ?
#
loop_
_entity_poly.entity_id
_entity_poly.type
_entity_poly.pdbx_seq_one_letter_code
_entity_poly.pdbx_strand_id
1 'polypeptide(L)'
;VAWIKADTKAILAIHEHVITNNARLSVTHSDYNTWTLHIRGARREDRGIYMCQVNTDPMKSQSAFLEVVIPPDIISEETTNDLMVPEGGAAKLVCKARGYPKPDIMWRREDGTEIISRAGHSGSKTKLSTAEGETLTLSKVTRGEMGAYLCIASNGVPPTVSKRMMLHVHCEYINHPRAAPIPRTSQKTFFSRYRARSIMLPYLRRYLIRSVRRRFNFFSQKLI
;
A
#
# COMPACT_ATOMS: atom_id res chain seq x y z
N VAL A 1 25.28 40.92 23.86
CA VAL A 1 24.15 39.98 23.85
C VAL A 1 24.66 38.59 24.19
N ALA A 2 23.91 37.81 24.97
CA ALA A 2 24.22 36.41 25.28
C ALA A 2 23.10 35.49 24.76
N TRP A 3 23.47 34.28 24.34
CA TRP A 3 22.57 33.23 23.91
C TRP A 3 22.58 32.10 24.91
N ILE A 4 21.39 31.67 25.34
CA ILE A 4 21.21 30.64 26.36
C ILE A 4 20.18 29.63 25.85
N LYS A 5 20.47 28.33 25.99
CA LYS A 5 19.45 27.29 25.81
C LYS A 5 18.66 27.20 27.11
N ALA A 6 17.44 27.74 27.11
CA ALA A 6 16.70 28.03 28.33
C ALA A 6 16.27 26.76 29.08
N ASP A 7 16.02 25.66 28.37
CA ASP A 7 15.63 24.37 28.94
C ASP A 7 16.72 23.75 29.83
N THR A 8 17.97 23.87 29.40
CA THR A 8 19.16 23.31 30.05
C THR A 8 19.95 24.36 30.85
N LYS A 9 19.53 25.63 30.76
CA LYS A 9 20.24 26.80 31.32
C LYS A 9 21.70 26.89 30.84
N ALA A 10 22.00 26.30 29.69
CA ALA A 10 23.35 26.28 29.13
C ALA A 10 23.66 27.60 28.42
N ILE A 11 24.74 28.27 28.81
CA ILE A 11 25.25 29.43 28.08
C ILE A 11 25.87 28.94 26.77
N LEU A 12 25.35 29.41 25.66
CA LEU A 12 25.81 29.02 24.32
C LEU A 12 26.89 29.97 23.82
N ALA A 13 26.65 31.27 23.93
CA ALA A 13 27.57 32.30 23.44
C ALA A 13 27.38 33.62 24.19
N ILE A 14 28.43 34.42 24.27
CA ILE A 14 28.43 35.79 24.80
C ILE A 14 29.18 36.68 23.81
N HIS A 15 28.51 37.73 23.34
CA HIS A 15 29.03 38.56 22.26
C HIS A 15 29.36 37.68 21.04
N GLU A 16 30.57 37.80 20.48
CA GLU A 16 31.02 36.98 19.35
C GLU A 16 31.61 35.62 19.77
N HIS A 17 31.77 35.38 21.08
CA HIS A 17 32.44 34.19 21.58
C HIS A 17 31.44 33.08 21.87
N VAL A 18 31.58 31.96 21.17
CA VAL A 18 30.86 30.72 21.46
C VAL A 18 31.51 30.06 22.68
N ILE A 19 30.72 29.82 23.73
CA ILE A 19 31.16 29.25 25.01
C ILE A 19 30.97 27.73 25.05
N THR A 20 29.91 27.24 24.41
CA THR A 20 29.62 25.82 24.29
C THR A 20 30.63 25.08 23.40
N ASN A 21 30.85 23.79 23.66
CA ASN A 21 31.70 22.91 22.86
C ASN A 21 31.01 22.40 21.57
N ASN A 22 29.76 22.78 21.31
CA ASN A 22 29.03 22.35 20.12
C ASN A 22 29.54 23.12 18.88
N ALA A 23 30.40 22.47 18.10
CA ALA A 23 31.01 23.00 16.87
C ALA A 23 30.00 23.39 15.77
N ARG A 24 28.71 23.02 15.90
CA ARG A 24 27.65 23.41 14.97
C ARG A 24 27.13 24.82 15.24
N LEU A 25 27.44 25.39 16.40
CA LEU A 25 26.99 26.71 16.82
C LEU A 25 28.00 27.78 16.39
N SER A 26 27.47 28.88 15.85
CA SER A 26 28.24 30.09 15.55
C SER A 26 27.35 31.32 15.77
N VAL A 27 27.98 32.45 16.05
CA VAL A 27 27.27 33.72 16.23
C VAL A 27 27.79 34.72 15.20
N THR A 28 26.87 35.44 14.58
CA THR A 28 27.18 36.60 13.75
C THR A 28 26.41 37.80 14.26
N HIS A 29 26.89 39.00 13.95
CA HIS A 29 26.15 40.22 14.17
C HIS A 29 26.21 41.07 12.89
N SER A 30 25.13 41.77 12.58
CA SER A 30 25.10 42.79 11.53
C SER A 30 24.91 44.14 12.22
N ASP A 31 25.92 45.00 12.11
CA ASP A 31 26.02 46.26 12.85
C ASP A 31 25.82 46.06 14.37
N TYR A 32 25.42 47.10 15.10
CA TYR A 32 25.20 47.01 16.54
C TYR A 32 23.81 46.46 16.95
N ASN A 33 22.92 46.18 15.99
CA ASN A 33 21.49 46.02 16.27
C ASN A 33 20.97 44.58 16.19
N THR A 34 21.59 43.71 15.39
CA THR A 34 21.08 42.35 15.18
C THR A 34 22.17 41.33 15.45
N TRP A 35 21.86 40.42 16.37
CA TRP A 35 22.70 39.27 16.72
C TRP A 35 21.99 38.01 16.28
N THR A 36 22.71 37.07 15.68
CA THR A 36 22.15 35.83 15.12
C THR A 36 22.94 34.65 15.63
N LEU A 37 22.23 33.68 16.24
CA LEU A 37 22.77 32.36 16.56
C LEU A 37 22.46 31.40 15.41
N HIS A 38 23.49 30.77 14.86
CA HIS A 38 23.37 29.79 13.79
C HIS A 38 23.61 28.39 14.34
N ILE A 39 22.74 27.44 13.99
CA ILE A 39 22.91 26.01 14.29
C ILE A 39 23.00 25.25 12.97
N ARG A 40 24.20 24.80 12.60
CA ARG A 40 24.41 24.02 11.36
C ARG A 40 23.91 22.59 11.53
N GLY A 41 23.13 22.11 10.56
CA GLY A 41 22.61 20.74 10.58
C GLY A 41 21.83 20.45 11.87
N ALA A 42 20.70 21.16 12.05
CA ALA A 42 19.84 21.02 13.22
C ALA A 42 19.41 19.57 13.43
N ARG A 43 19.36 19.15 14.69
CA ARG A 43 19.03 17.80 15.11
C ARG A 43 17.92 17.83 16.17
N ARG A 44 17.34 16.67 16.48
CA ARG A 44 16.22 16.58 17.45
C ARG A 44 16.57 17.17 18.81
N GLU A 45 17.81 17.01 19.26
CA GLU A 45 18.33 17.54 20.52
C GLU A 45 18.42 19.08 20.57
N ASP A 46 18.43 19.75 19.41
CA ASP A 46 18.46 21.20 19.34
C ASP A 46 17.09 21.81 19.59
N ARG A 47 16.00 21.03 19.46
CA ARG A 47 14.64 21.48 19.75
C ARG A 47 14.56 22.04 21.17
N GLY A 48 13.92 23.19 21.33
CA GLY A 48 13.75 23.79 22.64
C GLY A 48 13.68 25.30 22.61
N ILE A 49 13.66 25.89 23.81
CA ILE A 49 13.58 27.34 23.99
C ILE A 49 15.00 27.92 24.00
N TYR A 50 15.25 28.88 23.12
CA TYR A 50 16.47 29.68 23.09
C TYR A 50 16.15 31.09 23.55
N MET A 51 17.03 31.64 24.39
CA MET A 51 16.89 32.96 24.96
C MET A 51 18.04 33.85 24.53
N CYS A 52 17.73 35.03 24.03
CA CYS A 52 18.68 36.11 23.88
C CYS A 52 18.59 37.04 25.09
N GLN A 53 19.73 37.42 25.65
CA GLN A 53 19.83 38.20 26.87
C GLN A 53 20.76 39.39 26.67
N VAL A 54 20.36 40.55 27.18
CA VAL A 54 21.14 41.80 27.17
C VAL A 54 21.46 42.17 28.61
N ASN A 55 22.73 42.50 28.86
CA ASN A 55 23.29 42.81 30.18
C ASN A 55 22.93 44.23 30.67
N THR A 56 21.67 44.65 30.52
CA THR A 56 21.14 45.88 31.12
C THR A 56 20.85 45.69 32.61
N ASP A 57 20.62 46.79 33.32
CA ASP A 57 20.09 46.76 34.69
C ASP A 57 18.76 47.53 34.74
N PRO A 58 17.61 46.85 34.92
CA PRO A 58 17.45 45.39 35.03
C PRO A 58 17.72 44.66 33.71
N MET A 59 18.06 43.38 33.83
CA MET A 59 18.38 42.52 32.70
C MET A 59 17.19 42.33 31.76
N LYS A 60 17.41 42.48 30.45
CA LYS A 60 16.39 42.28 29.42
C LYS A 60 16.64 40.99 28.65
N SER A 61 15.58 40.26 28.32
CA SER A 61 15.67 39.02 27.55
C SER A 61 14.45 38.78 26.67
N GLN A 62 14.63 38.06 25.58
CA GLN A 62 13.56 37.50 24.76
C GLN A 62 13.82 36.02 24.50
N SER A 63 12.75 35.24 24.35
CA SER A 63 12.84 33.79 24.10
C SER A 63 12.07 33.42 22.84
N ALA A 64 12.59 32.43 22.12
CA ALA A 64 11.95 31.82 20.97
C ALA A 64 12.06 30.29 21.06
N PHE A 65 11.08 29.59 20.50
CA PHE A 65 11.07 28.14 20.44
C PHE A 65 11.57 27.66 19.08
N LEU A 66 12.65 26.85 19.08
CA LEU A 66 13.15 26.17 17.90
C LEU A 66 12.44 24.82 17.77
N GLU A 67 11.58 24.69 16.76
CA GLU A 67 10.98 23.42 16.37
C GLU A 67 11.85 22.74 15.31
N VAL A 68 12.16 21.47 15.52
CA VAL A 68 12.94 20.66 14.55
C VAL A 68 12.02 19.61 13.95
N VAL A 69 11.72 19.77 12.67
CA VAL A 69 10.90 18.83 11.89
C VAL A 69 11.78 17.88 11.08
N ILE A 70 11.30 16.66 10.83
CA ILE A 70 12.03 15.60 10.13
C ILE A 70 11.14 15.06 9.01
N PRO A 71 11.60 15.08 7.75
CA PRO A 71 10.87 14.50 6.62
C PRO A 71 10.48 13.03 6.85
N PRO A 72 9.42 12.56 6.19
CA PRO A 72 9.00 11.17 6.28
C PRO A 72 10.01 10.25 5.59
N ASP A 73 10.22 9.07 6.17
CA ASP A 73 11.10 8.04 5.64
C ASP A 73 10.48 6.65 5.88
N ILE A 74 10.35 5.84 4.82
CA ILE A 74 9.67 4.54 4.89
C ILE A 74 10.65 3.50 5.46
N ILE A 75 10.23 2.85 6.53
CA ILE A 75 11.01 1.80 7.20
C ILE A 75 10.85 0.52 6.38
N SER A 76 11.81 0.27 5.50
CA SER A 76 11.75 -0.83 4.53
C SER A 76 11.65 -2.21 5.18
N GLU A 77 12.27 -2.40 6.34
CA GLU A 77 12.27 -3.64 7.12
C GLU A 77 10.89 -3.97 7.73
N GLU A 78 10.09 -2.94 8.02
CA GLU A 78 8.76 -3.08 8.63
C GLU A 78 7.62 -2.93 7.60
N THR A 79 7.95 -2.69 6.34
CA THR A 79 7.01 -2.44 5.24
C THR A 79 7.02 -3.64 4.30
N THR A 80 5.83 -4.18 3.97
CA THR A 80 5.70 -5.32 3.07
C THR A 80 6.37 -5.03 1.72
N ASN A 81 6.96 -6.06 1.10
CA ASN A 81 7.44 -6.00 -0.27
C ASN A 81 6.31 -6.49 -1.21
N ASP A 82 6.66 -7.17 -2.29
CA ASP A 82 5.69 -7.83 -3.14
C ASP A 82 5.02 -9.00 -2.40
N LEU A 83 3.72 -9.16 -2.60
CA LEU A 83 2.89 -10.12 -1.89
C LEU A 83 2.10 -10.99 -2.88
N MET A 84 2.10 -12.30 -2.63
CA MET A 84 1.35 -13.27 -3.42
C MET A 84 0.28 -13.92 -2.55
N VAL A 85 -0.98 -13.93 -3.01
CA VAL A 85 -2.12 -14.52 -2.29
C VAL A 85 -3.01 -15.34 -3.22
N PRO A 86 -3.71 -16.37 -2.69
CA PRO A 86 -4.70 -17.10 -3.47
C PRO A 86 -5.96 -16.23 -3.71
N GLU A 87 -6.60 -16.46 -4.85
CA GLU A 87 -7.90 -15.89 -5.20
C GLU A 87 -8.95 -16.31 -4.16
N GLY A 88 -9.71 -15.33 -3.65
CA GLY A 88 -10.62 -15.51 -2.51
C GLY A 88 -9.94 -15.42 -1.14
N GLY A 89 -8.61 -15.35 -1.08
CA GLY A 89 -7.83 -15.15 0.14
C GLY A 89 -7.87 -13.71 0.66
N ALA A 90 -7.04 -13.42 1.67
CA ALA A 90 -6.87 -12.08 2.24
C ALA A 90 -5.43 -11.59 2.07
N ALA A 91 -5.27 -10.35 1.60
CA ALA A 91 -3.99 -9.66 1.49
C ALA A 91 -3.87 -8.59 2.58
N LYS A 92 -2.72 -8.53 3.25
CA LYS A 92 -2.39 -7.53 4.26
C LYS A 92 -1.09 -6.83 3.86
N LEU A 93 -1.22 -5.62 3.37
CA LEU A 93 -0.10 -4.76 2.98
C LEU A 93 0.19 -3.80 4.14
N VAL A 94 1.43 -3.81 4.64
CA VAL A 94 1.86 -2.96 5.75
C VAL A 94 2.85 -1.94 5.22
N CYS A 95 2.72 -0.68 5.63
CA CYS A 95 3.66 0.39 5.34
C CYS A 95 3.85 1.24 6.58
N LYS A 96 5.10 1.30 7.05
CA LYS A 96 5.50 2.08 8.21
C LYS A 96 6.51 3.13 7.79
N ALA A 97 6.33 4.33 8.33
CA ALA A 97 7.25 5.43 8.12
C ALA A 97 7.59 6.11 9.45
N ARG A 98 8.81 6.63 9.51
CA ARG A 98 9.30 7.50 10.59
C ARG A 98 9.37 8.94 10.08
N GLY A 99 9.31 9.90 10.99
CA GLY A 99 9.34 11.33 10.69
C GLY A 99 8.82 12.11 11.89
N TYR A 100 9.00 13.44 11.86
CA TYR A 100 8.41 14.33 12.85
C TYR A 100 7.84 15.58 12.17
N PRO A 101 6.52 15.85 12.28
CA PRO A 101 5.49 15.06 12.98
C PRO A 101 5.35 13.61 12.48
N LYS A 102 4.65 12.75 13.23
CA LYS A 102 4.45 11.34 12.82
C LYS A 102 3.80 11.32 11.42
N PRO A 103 4.37 10.61 10.43
CA PRO A 103 3.77 10.57 9.10
C PRO A 103 2.44 9.82 9.06
N ASP A 104 1.50 10.37 8.31
CA ASP A 104 0.27 9.70 7.90
C ASP A 104 0.54 8.86 6.65
N ILE A 105 -0.09 7.68 6.60
CA ILE A 105 0.05 6.73 5.50
C ILE A 105 -1.23 6.69 4.69
N MET A 106 -1.09 6.87 3.38
CA MET A 106 -2.17 6.77 2.41
C MET A 106 -1.82 5.74 1.33
N TRP A 107 -2.78 4.89 1.01
CA TRP A 107 -2.70 3.87 -0.03
C TRP A 107 -3.48 4.31 -1.26
N ARG A 108 -2.94 3.99 -2.43
CA ARG A 108 -3.65 4.06 -3.71
C ARG A 108 -3.13 2.99 -4.66
N ARG A 109 -3.90 2.68 -5.69
CA ARG A 109 -3.40 1.88 -6.81
C ARG A 109 -2.63 2.75 -7.78
N GLU A 110 -1.55 2.22 -8.33
CA GLU A 110 -0.71 2.93 -9.32
C GLU A 110 -1.47 3.17 -10.63
N ASP A 111 -2.34 2.24 -11.01
CA ASP A 111 -3.19 2.31 -12.22
C ASP A 111 -4.37 3.31 -12.10
N GLY A 112 -4.54 3.95 -10.94
CA GLY A 112 -5.63 4.89 -10.68
C GLY A 112 -6.99 4.24 -10.44
N THR A 113 -7.08 2.91 -10.43
CA THR A 113 -8.33 2.21 -10.12
C THR A 113 -8.63 2.22 -8.62
N GLU A 114 -9.91 2.04 -8.29
CA GLU A 114 -10.37 2.10 -6.90
C GLU A 114 -9.96 0.84 -6.11
N ILE A 115 -9.56 1.04 -4.85
CA ILE A 115 -9.39 0.00 -3.85
C ILE A 115 -10.77 -0.51 -3.43
N ILE A 116 -10.99 -1.81 -3.52
CA ILE A 116 -12.24 -2.45 -3.11
C ILE A 116 -12.12 -2.89 -1.65
N SER A 117 -12.78 -2.16 -0.76
CA SER A 117 -12.93 -2.55 0.64
C SER A 117 -14.22 -3.35 0.83
N ARG A 118 -14.12 -4.42 1.64
CA ARG A 118 -15.24 -5.31 1.98
C ARG A 118 -15.41 -5.31 3.49
N ALA A 119 -15.67 -4.14 4.06
CA ALA A 119 -15.85 -3.96 5.49
C ALA A 119 -17.27 -4.41 5.92
N GLY A 120 -17.35 -5.24 6.96
CA GLY A 120 -18.59 -5.58 7.66
C GLY A 120 -19.24 -6.92 7.26
N HIS A 121 -20.10 -7.42 8.15
CA HIS A 121 -20.84 -8.68 8.02
C HIS A 121 -21.90 -8.70 6.91
N SER A 122 -22.20 -7.54 6.31
CA SER A 122 -23.23 -7.37 5.28
C SER A 122 -22.73 -7.64 3.85
N GLY A 123 -21.42 -7.83 3.65
CA GLY A 123 -20.85 -8.07 2.31
C GLY A 123 -20.88 -6.84 1.38
N SER A 124 -21.14 -5.65 1.93
CA SER A 124 -21.12 -4.40 1.17
C SER A 124 -19.71 -4.12 0.62
N LYS A 125 -19.63 -3.80 -0.67
CA LYS A 125 -18.39 -3.42 -1.34
C LYS A 125 -18.34 -1.91 -1.44
N THR A 126 -17.32 -1.30 -0.84
CA THR A 126 -17.03 0.12 -1.02
C THR A 126 -15.83 0.27 -1.94
N LYS A 127 -15.93 1.22 -2.86
CA LYS A 127 -14.84 1.59 -3.75
C LYS A 127 -14.21 2.87 -3.23
N LEU A 128 -12.89 2.87 -3.07
CA LEU A 128 -12.14 3.95 -2.49
C LEU A 128 -11.01 4.34 -3.43
N SER A 129 -10.89 5.61 -3.81
CA SER A 129 -9.72 6.09 -4.54
C SER A 129 -8.44 5.99 -3.71
N THR A 130 -8.58 6.22 -2.40
CA THR A 130 -7.49 6.16 -1.41
C THR A 130 -7.96 5.48 -0.12
N ALA A 131 -7.03 4.84 0.59
CA ALA A 131 -7.29 4.27 1.91
C ALA A 131 -6.22 4.73 2.91
N GLU A 132 -6.62 5.06 4.13
CA GLU A 132 -5.71 5.58 5.16
C GLU A 132 -5.28 4.49 6.14
N GLY A 133 -4.10 4.66 6.72
CA GLY A 133 -3.56 3.82 7.80
C GLY A 133 -2.34 3.01 7.40
N GLU A 134 -1.55 2.59 8.40
CA GLU A 134 -0.31 1.83 8.20
C GLU A 134 -0.55 0.43 7.60
N THR A 135 -1.78 -0.09 7.64
CA THR A 135 -2.13 -1.42 7.11
C THR A 135 -3.36 -1.35 6.22
N LEU A 136 -3.19 -1.77 4.97
CA LEU A 136 -4.28 -2.01 4.03
C LEU A 136 -4.64 -3.51 4.05
N THR A 137 -5.88 -3.82 4.43
CA THR A 137 -6.41 -5.19 4.43
C THR A 137 -7.44 -5.36 3.32
N LEU A 138 -7.18 -6.28 2.40
CA LEU A 138 -8.08 -6.67 1.32
C LEU A 138 -8.57 -8.09 1.59
N SER A 139 -9.86 -8.28 1.81
CA SER A 139 -10.46 -9.60 2.02
C SER A 139 -11.10 -10.12 0.73
N LYS A 140 -11.14 -11.45 0.54
CA LYS A 140 -11.73 -12.10 -0.64
C LYS A 140 -11.21 -11.48 -1.96
N VAL A 141 -9.88 -11.41 -2.07
CA VAL A 141 -9.18 -10.75 -3.18
C VAL A 141 -9.51 -11.45 -4.50
N THR A 142 -9.75 -10.68 -5.56
CA THR A 142 -10.00 -11.21 -6.90
C THR A 142 -8.86 -10.87 -7.85
N ARG A 143 -8.75 -11.54 -9.00
CA ARG A 143 -7.71 -11.23 -9.99
C ARG A 143 -7.74 -9.78 -10.50
N GLY A 144 -8.89 -9.11 -10.48
CA GLY A 144 -8.99 -7.69 -10.84
C GLY A 144 -8.37 -6.73 -9.81
N GLU A 145 -8.10 -7.22 -8.60
CA GLU A 145 -7.38 -6.49 -7.54
C GLU A 145 -5.87 -6.71 -7.61
N MET A 146 -5.38 -7.54 -8.53
CA MET A 146 -3.96 -7.67 -8.84
C MET A 146 -3.43 -6.34 -9.39
N GLY A 147 -2.22 -5.96 -8.99
CA GLY A 147 -1.56 -4.76 -9.50
C GLY A 147 -0.57 -4.14 -8.52
N ALA A 148 -0.06 -2.98 -8.90
CA ALA A 148 0.85 -2.20 -8.06
C ALA A 148 0.07 -1.28 -7.13
N TYR A 149 0.38 -1.39 -5.84
CA TYR A 149 -0.11 -0.52 -4.78
C TYR A 149 1.02 0.41 -4.36
N LEU A 150 0.67 1.67 -4.11
CA LEU A 150 1.58 2.68 -3.57
C LEU A 150 1.15 2.99 -2.15
N CYS A 151 2.05 2.83 -1.18
CA CYS A 151 1.92 3.52 0.09
C CYS A 151 2.67 4.85 0.03
N ILE A 152 2.04 5.91 0.52
CA ILE A 152 2.53 7.29 0.48
C ILE A 152 2.60 7.76 1.93
N ALA A 153 3.78 8.19 2.37
CA ALA A 153 4.01 8.71 3.71
C ALA A 153 4.25 10.21 3.67
N SER A 154 3.44 10.97 4.42
CA SER A 154 3.52 12.43 4.48
C SER A 154 3.33 12.92 5.91
N ASN A 155 4.10 13.92 6.32
CA ASN A 155 3.92 14.62 7.59
C ASN A 155 3.91 16.16 7.42
N GLY A 156 3.64 16.64 6.21
CA GLY A 156 3.70 18.06 5.86
C GLY A 156 5.12 18.62 5.65
N VAL A 157 6.17 17.81 5.86
CA VAL A 157 7.56 18.17 5.61
C VAL A 157 8.03 17.52 4.31
N PRO A 158 8.44 18.30 3.29
CA PRO A 158 8.98 17.73 2.06
C PRO A 158 10.34 17.03 2.26
N PRO A 159 10.65 15.99 1.46
CA PRO A 159 9.80 15.39 0.44
C PRO A 159 8.80 14.37 1.03
N THR A 160 7.61 14.30 0.45
CA THR A 160 6.73 13.14 0.62
C THR A 160 7.36 11.94 -0.07
N VAL A 161 7.37 10.78 0.59
CA VAL A 161 7.97 9.55 0.07
C VAL A 161 6.89 8.49 -0.21
N SER A 162 7.18 7.57 -1.12
CA SER A 162 6.27 6.46 -1.41
C SER A 162 7.02 5.17 -1.71
N LYS A 163 6.39 4.03 -1.41
CA LYS A 163 6.89 2.70 -1.77
C LYS A 163 5.86 1.99 -2.63
N ARG A 164 6.36 1.36 -3.70
CA ARG A 164 5.59 0.54 -4.64
C ARG A 164 5.67 -0.93 -4.26
N MET A 165 4.53 -1.61 -4.26
CA MET A 165 4.37 -3.00 -3.84
C MET A 165 3.46 -3.73 -4.83
N MET A 166 3.90 -4.86 -5.37
CA MET A 166 3.10 -5.68 -6.28
C MET A 166 2.26 -6.68 -5.50
N LEU A 167 0.93 -6.64 -5.71
CA LEU A 167 0.02 -7.69 -5.27
C LEU A 167 -0.21 -8.67 -6.42
N HIS A 168 0.21 -9.92 -6.24
CA HIS A 168 -0.05 -11.03 -7.14
C HIS A 168 -1.18 -11.91 -6.60
N VAL A 169 -2.14 -12.25 -7.46
CA VAL A 169 -3.28 -13.12 -7.12
C VAL A 169 -3.21 -14.39 -7.96
N HIS A 170 -3.01 -15.54 -7.33
CA HIS A 170 -3.00 -16.84 -8.00
C HIS A 170 -4.28 -17.62 -7.77
N CYS A 171 -4.64 -18.48 -8.71
CA CYS A 171 -5.74 -19.41 -8.52
C CYS A 171 -5.17 -20.74 -8.03
N GLU A 172 -5.68 -21.21 -6.89
CA GLU A 172 -5.48 -22.61 -6.51
C GLU A 172 -6.48 -23.45 -7.30
N TYR A 173 -5.98 -24.23 -8.26
CA TYR A 173 -6.76 -25.31 -8.83
C TYR A 173 -7.05 -26.30 -7.71
N ILE A 174 -8.32 -26.43 -7.32
CA ILE A 174 -8.78 -27.56 -6.51
C ILE A 174 -8.34 -28.81 -7.26
N ASN A 175 -7.42 -29.59 -6.68
CA ASN A 175 -7.16 -30.96 -7.09
C ASN A 175 -8.50 -31.71 -6.99
N HIS A 176 -9.28 -31.73 -8.07
CA HIS A 176 -10.46 -32.57 -8.13
C HIS A 176 -9.96 -34.00 -7.89
N PRO A 177 -10.50 -34.74 -6.91
CA PRO A 177 -10.20 -36.15 -6.80
C PRO A 177 -10.53 -36.78 -8.15
N ARG A 178 -9.56 -37.46 -8.77
CA ARG A 178 -9.78 -38.23 -9.99
C ARG A 178 -11.07 -39.00 -9.79
N ALA A 179 -12.06 -38.77 -10.65
CA ALA A 179 -13.30 -39.52 -10.63
C ALA A 179 -12.93 -41.02 -10.59
N ALA A 180 -13.42 -41.73 -9.58
CA ALA A 180 -13.19 -43.17 -9.47
C ALA A 180 -13.65 -43.84 -10.77
N PRO A 181 -12.88 -44.80 -11.32
CA PRO A 181 -13.33 -45.58 -12.48
C PRO A 181 -14.70 -46.18 -12.16
N ILE A 182 -15.70 -45.89 -13.00
CA ILE A 182 -17.03 -46.47 -12.86
C ILE A 182 -16.88 -48.00 -12.98
N PRO A 183 -17.37 -48.80 -12.02
CA PRO A 183 -17.35 -50.26 -12.13
C PRO A 183 -18.14 -50.70 -13.38
N ARG A 184 -17.52 -51.55 -14.22
CA ARG A 184 -18.15 -52.12 -15.44
C ARG A 184 -19.42 -52.95 -15.17
N THR A 185 -19.82 -53.15 -13.93
CA THR A 185 -20.99 -53.93 -13.53
C THR A 185 -22.33 -53.19 -13.69
N SER A 186 -22.35 -51.88 -13.94
CA SER A 186 -23.59 -51.13 -14.22
C SER A 186 -23.91 -50.97 -15.72
N GLN A 187 -23.01 -51.35 -16.63
CA GLN A 187 -23.27 -51.27 -18.08
C GLN A 187 -24.08 -52.46 -18.63
N LYS A 188 -24.27 -53.55 -17.85
CA LYS A 188 -25.01 -54.74 -18.31
C LYS A 188 -26.47 -54.84 -17.83
N THR A 189 -26.94 -53.96 -16.94
CA THR A 189 -28.35 -53.96 -16.49
C THR A 189 -29.20 -52.83 -17.09
N PHE A 190 -28.61 -51.86 -17.79
CA PHE A 190 -29.39 -50.82 -18.48
C PHE A 190 -29.90 -51.23 -19.87
N PHE A 191 -29.29 -52.24 -20.50
CA PHE A 191 -29.71 -52.80 -21.80
C PHE A 191 -30.62 -54.05 -21.67
N SER A 192 -31.43 -54.15 -20.61
CA SER A 192 -32.40 -55.25 -20.44
C SER A 192 -33.81 -54.82 -20.02
N ARG A 193 -34.15 -53.53 -20.00
CA ARG A 193 -35.53 -53.08 -19.68
C ARG A 193 -36.26 -52.29 -20.78
N TYR A 194 -35.68 -52.16 -21.96
CA TYR A 194 -36.40 -51.62 -23.13
C TYR A 194 -36.41 -52.64 -24.27
N ARG A 195 -37.10 -53.76 -24.06
CA ARG A 195 -37.49 -54.68 -25.13
C ARG A 195 -38.85 -55.30 -24.84
N ALA A 196 -39.87 -54.46 -24.73
CA ALA A 196 -41.27 -54.87 -24.86
C ALA A 196 -42.17 -53.64 -25.08
N ARG A 197 -42.41 -53.30 -26.35
CA ARG A 197 -43.72 -52.96 -26.92
C ARG A 197 -43.52 -52.57 -28.38
N SER A 198 -43.59 -53.60 -29.22
CA SER A 198 -43.77 -53.49 -30.66
C SER A 198 -45.24 -53.11 -30.96
N ILE A 199 -45.46 -52.33 -32.04
CA ILE A 199 -46.64 -52.39 -32.95
C ILE A 199 -47.95 -51.80 -32.36
N MET A 200 -48.78 -50.95 -32.99
CA MET A 200 -48.88 -50.30 -34.31
C MET A 200 -49.76 -49.06 -34.12
N LEU A 201 -49.46 -47.91 -34.74
CA LEU A 201 -50.48 -46.97 -35.25
C LEU A 201 -49.89 -46.25 -36.49
N PRO A 202 -50.53 -46.27 -37.67
CA PRO A 202 -49.88 -45.94 -38.93
C PRO A 202 -50.24 -44.54 -39.43
N TYR A 203 -49.65 -43.46 -38.92
CA TYR A 203 -49.79 -42.15 -39.58
C TYR A 203 -48.53 -41.31 -39.36
N LEU A 204 -48.16 -40.56 -40.40
CA LEU A 204 -47.04 -39.59 -40.47
C LEU A 204 -45.66 -40.16 -40.86
N ARG A 205 -45.66 -40.96 -41.93
CA ARG A 205 -44.54 -41.01 -42.89
C ARG A 205 -44.64 -39.77 -43.78
N ARG A 206 -43.97 -38.66 -43.46
CA ARG A 206 -43.52 -37.60 -44.39
C ARG A 206 -42.86 -36.45 -43.62
N TYR A 207 -41.78 -35.93 -44.19
CA TYR A 207 -41.01 -34.76 -43.78
C TYR A 207 -40.02 -34.96 -42.62
N LEU A 208 -38.83 -35.47 -42.96
CA LEU A 208 -37.54 -34.81 -42.66
C LEU A 208 -36.40 -35.66 -43.27
N ILE A 209 -36.42 -35.80 -44.60
CA ILE A 209 -35.20 -36.09 -45.37
C ILE A 209 -34.85 -34.77 -46.03
N ARG A 210 -33.90 -34.03 -45.45
CA ARG A 210 -32.92 -33.18 -46.15
C ARG A 210 -32.08 -32.40 -45.15
N SER A 211 -30.77 -32.39 -45.41
CA SER A 211 -29.77 -31.47 -44.84
C SER A 211 -29.01 -31.90 -43.57
N VAL A 212 -28.49 -33.13 -43.55
CA VAL A 212 -27.18 -33.41 -42.91
C VAL A 212 -26.21 -33.81 -44.03
N ARG A 213 -25.70 -32.81 -44.75
CA ARG A 213 -24.62 -33.00 -45.73
C ARG A 213 -23.88 -31.69 -45.98
N ARG A 214 -23.29 -31.11 -44.93
CA ARG A 214 -22.26 -30.05 -45.02
C ARG A 214 -21.68 -29.80 -43.63
N ARG A 215 -20.59 -30.49 -43.31
CA ARG A 215 -19.47 -30.10 -42.41
C ARG A 215 -18.69 -31.37 -42.01
N PHE A 216 -18.16 -32.04 -43.02
CA PHE A 216 -17.00 -32.92 -42.90
C PHE A 216 -16.17 -32.62 -44.15
N ASN A 217 -15.01 -32.01 -43.92
CA ASN A 217 -13.90 -31.69 -44.85
C ASN A 217 -13.45 -30.26 -44.58
N PHE A 218 -12.47 -30.10 -43.69
CA PHE A 218 -11.40 -29.11 -43.85
C PHE A 218 -10.27 -29.49 -42.89
N PHE A 219 -9.50 -30.51 -43.27
CA PHE A 219 -8.12 -30.67 -42.84
C PHE A 219 -7.31 -31.33 -43.97
N SER A 220 -6.30 -30.59 -44.41
CA SER A 220 -5.08 -30.98 -45.15
C SER A 220 -5.04 -30.87 -46.69
N GLN A 221 -3.88 -30.35 -47.13
CA GLN A 221 -3.30 -30.12 -48.48
C GLN A 221 -3.55 -28.72 -49.09
N LYS A 222 -2.57 -27.93 -49.56
CA LYS A 222 -1.11 -28.11 -49.80
C LYS A 222 -0.47 -26.73 -50.10
N LEU A 223 0.84 -26.63 -49.87
CA LEU A 223 1.90 -25.82 -50.52
C LEU A 223 1.58 -24.48 -51.21
N ILE A 224 2.32 -23.42 -50.83
CA ILE A 224 3.39 -22.81 -51.65
C ILE A 224 4.64 -22.72 -50.76
#